data_AF-A0A5J6ML42-F1
#
_entry.id   AF-A0A5J6ML42-F1
#
_cell.length_a   1.000
_cell.length_b   1.000
_cell.length_c   1.000
_cell.angle_alpha   90.00
_cell.angle_beta   90.00
_cell.angle_gamma   90.00
#
_symmetry.space_group_name_H-M   'P 1'
#
loop_
_entity.id
_entity.type
_entity.pdbx_description
1 polymer ?
#
loop_
_entity_poly.entity_id
_entity_poly.type
_entity_poly.pdbx_seq_one_letter_code
_entity_poly.pdbx_strand_id
1 'polypeptide(L)'
;MLLAAGLAGCAAQPQQAAGLSRDTRSENYCVQFAGTGTGQYDQALLLDCRREEYTAAARVRGMQLPKDVDAGCAATASMGDPVRFFSWSRFALCAERLAPPPDEP
;
A
#
# COMPACT_ATOMS: atom_id res chain seq x y z
N MET A 1 13.44 49.97 19.39
CA MET A 1 12.96 48.67 19.91
C MET A 1 12.61 47.79 18.72
N LEU A 2 13.38 46.72 18.51
CA LEU A 2 13.14 45.72 17.48
C LEU A 2 12.04 44.76 17.96
N LEU A 3 10.98 44.59 17.17
CA LEU A 3 10.01 43.52 17.35
C LEU A 3 10.09 42.60 16.12
N ALA A 4 10.92 41.57 16.23
CA ALA A 4 10.92 40.43 15.33
C ALA A 4 9.66 39.61 15.60
N ALA A 5 8.58 39.88 14.85
CA ALA A 5 7.43 38.99 14.80
C ALA A 5 7.82 37.80 13.93
N GLY A 6 8.19 36.70 14.58
CA GLY A 6 8.48 35.43 13.93
C GLY A 6 7.28 34.98 13.11
N LEU A 7 7.46 34.96 11.79
CA LEU A 7 6.65 34.17 10.87
C LEU A 7 7.00 32.69 11.11
N ALA A 8 6.48 32.12 12.20
CA ALA A 8 6.37 30.69 12.32
C ALA A 8 5.27 30.27 11.34
N GLY A 9 5.69 30.02 10.10
CA GLY A 9 4.86 29.40 9.09
C GLY A 9 4.36 28.07 9.63
N CYS A 10 3.10 28.04 10.07
CA CYS A 10 2.27 26.87 9.86
C CYS A 10 2.06 26.77 8.35
N ALA A 11 3.10 26.33 7.64
CA ALA A 11 2.91 25.62 6.40
C ALA A 11 2.11 24.39 6.81
N ALA A 12 0.79 24.50 6.76
CA ALA A 12 -0.09 23.37 6.72
C ALA A 12 0.45 22.51 5.59
N GLN A 13 1.23 21.49 5.93
CA GLN A 13 1.50 20.39 5.04
C GLN A 13 0.13 20.02 4.48
N PRO A 14 -0.05 19.98 3.16
CA PRO A 14 -1.31 19.52 2.61
C PRO A 14 -1.52 18.17 3.28
N GLN A 15 -2.56 18.07 4.12
CA GLN A 15 -3.07 16.81 4.59
C GLN A 15 -3.33 16.03 3.31
N GLN A 16 -2.35 15.21 2.91
CA GLN A 16 -2.57 14.12 1.99
C GLN A 16 -3.81 13.46 2.56
N ALA A 17 -4.93 13.53 1.83
CA ALA A 17 -6.16 12.88 2.23
C ALA A 17 -5.73 11.52 2.79
N ALA A 18 -5.93 11.31 4.09
CA ALA A 18 -5.31 10.23 4.83
C ALA A 18 -5.90 8.91 4.34
N GLY A 19 -5.43 8.49 3.17
CA GLY A 19 -5.86 7.28 2.52
C GLY A 19 -5.52 6.13 3.43
N LEU A 20 -6.37 5.11 3.42
CA LEU A 20 -6.11 3.87 4.13
C LEU A 20 -4.71 3.36 3.74
N SER A 21 -3.98 2.84 4.73
CA SER A 21 -2.67 2.23 4.49
C SER A 21 -2.78 1.09 3.47
N ARG A 22 -1.68 0.73 2.79
CA ARG A 22 -1.66 -0.43 1.89
C ARG A 22 -2.11 -1.71 2.60
N ASP A 23 -1.75 -1.87 3.87
CA ASP A 23 -2.17 -3.01 4.70
C ASP A 23 -3.68 -3.03 4.93
N THR A 24 -4.26 -1.90 5.33
CA THR A 24 -5.72 -1.77 5.52
C THR A 24 -6.48 -1.96 4.21
N ARG A 25 -5.93 -1.49 3.09
CA ARG A 25 -6.52 -1.70 1.75
C ARG A 25 -6.40 -3.15 1.28
N SER A 26 -5.36 -3.86 1.70
CA SER A 26 -5.21 -5.31 1.50
C SER A 26 -6.19 -6.12 2.35
N GLU A 27 -6.52 -5.64 3.56
CA GLU A 27 -7.62 -6.22 4.35
C GLU A 27 -8.95 -6.11 3.60
N ASN A 28 -9.28 -4.91 3.11
CA ASN A 28 -10.47 -4.69 2.31
C ASN A 28 -10.50 -5.54 1.03
N TYR A 29 -9.35 -5.72 0.38
CA TYR A 29 -9.22 -6.60 -0.78
C TYR A 29 -9.62 -8.04 -0.42
N CYS A 30 -9.08 -8.61 0.67
CA CYS A 30 -9.42 -9.98 1.06
C CYS A 30 -10.87 -10.12 1.52
N VAL A 31 -11.43 -9.13 2.22
CA VAL A 31 -12.85 -9.10 2.58
C VAL A 31 -13.74 -9.07 1.34
N GLN A 32 -13.39 -8.28 0.33
CA GLN A 32 -14.12 -8.22 -0.94
C GLN A 32 -13.99 -9.53 -1.73
N PHE A 33 -12.80 -10.12 -1.75
CA PHE A 33 -12.51 -11.37 -2.45
C PHE A 33 -13.23 -12.57 -1.82
N ALA A 34 -13.30 -12.62 -0.49
CA ALA A 34 -14.00 -13.67 0.25
C ALA A 34 -15.51 -13.40 0.41
N GLY A 35 -16.02 -12.29 -0.12
CA GLY A 35 -17.42 -11.92 -0.05
C GLY A 35 -18.31 -12.92 -0.81
N THR A 36 -19.33 -13.45 -0.14
CA THR A 36 -20.29 -14.37 -0.76
C THR A 36 -21.46 -13.68 -1.46
N GLY A 37 -21.54 -12.34 -1.39
CA GLY A 37 -22.67 -11.55 -1.88
C GLY A 37 -23.90 -11.53 -0.95
N THR A 38 -23.87 -12.26 0.17
CA THR A 38 -24.99 -12.35 1.14
C THR A 38 -24.76 -11.58 2.45
N GLY A 39 -23.70 -10.78 2.52
CA GLY A 39 -23.24 -10.15 3.77
C GLY A 39 -22.41 -11.06 4.68
N GLN A 40 -22.19 -12.32 4.26
CA GLN A 40 -21.27 -13.27 4.89
C GLN A 40 -19.97 -13.39 4.07
N TYR A 41 -18.91 -13.85 4.74
CA TYR A 41 -17.61 -14.13 4.12
C TYR A 41 -17.28 -15.62 4.21
N ASP A 42 -16.66 -16.16 3.16
CA ASP A 42 -15.97 -17.44 3.25
C ASP A 42 -14.72 -17.27 4.13
N GLN A 43 -14.77 -17.83 5.35
CA GLN A 43 -13.71 -17.65 6.34
C GLN A 43 -12.41 -18.33 5.92
N ALA A 44 -12.47 -19.48 5.24
CA ALA A 44 -11.27 -20.16 4.77
C ALA A 44 -10.57 -19.33 3.69
N LEU A 45 -11.36 -18.84 2.72
CA LEU A 45 -10.85 -17.99 1.65
C LEU A 45 -10.29 -16.66 2.18
N LEU A 46 -10.95 -16.07 3.19
CA LEU A 46 -10.46 -14.85 3.84
C LEU A 46 -9.10 -15.08 4.50
N LEU A 47 -8.95 -16.14 5.29
CA LEU A 47 -7.70 -16.46 5.98
C LEU A 47 -6.57 -16.78 5.00
N ASP A 48 -6.85 -17.54 3.94
CA ASP A 48 -5.88 -17.86 2.90
C ASP A 48 -5.40 -16.61 2.17
N CYS A 49 -6.33 -15.74 1.77
CA CYS A 49 -5.99 -14.44 1.16
C CYS A 49 -5.12 -13.59 2.10
N ARG A 50 -5.48 -13.49 3.39
CA ARG A 50 -4.68 -12.73 4.36
C ARG A 50 -3.27 -13.30 4.49
N ARG A 51 -3.12 -14.63 4.55
CA ARG A 51 -1.82 -15.27 4.64
C ARG A 51 -0.95 -15.00 3.42
N GLU A 52 -1.53 -15.10 2.22
CA GLU A 52 -0.82 -14.81 0.96
C GLU A 52 -0.35 -13.35 0.93
N GLU A 53 -1.26 -12.42 1.23
CA GLU A 53 -0.98 -10.99 1.20
C GLU A 53 0.07 -10.56 2.25
N TYR A 54 0.02 -11.12 3.46
CA TYR A 54 1.08 -10.90 4.46
C TYR A 54 2.43 -11.45 4.01
N THR A 55 2.45 -12.63 3.39
CA THR A 55 3.68 -13.24 2.89
C THR A 55 4.29 -12.38 1.78
N ALA A 56 3.46 -11.90 0.84
CA ALA A 56 3.90 -11.00 -0.21
C ALA A 56 4.41 -9.66 0.33
N ALA A 57 3.71 -9.06 1.31
CA ALA A 57 4.16 -7.83 1.97
C ALA A 57 5.53 -7.99 2.62
N ALA A 58 5.79 -9.16 3.23
CA ALA A 58 7.08 -9.46 3.83
C ALA A 58 8.20 -9.57 2.78
N ARG A 59 7.93 -10.10 1.58
CA ARG A 59 8.95 -10.22 0.51
C ARG A 59 9.48 -8.89 0.01
N VAL A 60 8.61 -7.88 -0.09
CA VAL A 60 8.99 -6.53 -0.53
C VAL A 60 9.34 -5.58 0.61
N ARG A 61 9.25 -6.04 1.86
CA ARG A 61 9.55 -5.20 3.01
C ARG A 61 11.02 -4.82 3.00
N GLY A 62 11.29 -3.51 3.03
CA GLY A 62 12.66 -2.98 3.01
C GLY A 62 13.30 -2.93 1.63
N MET A 63 12.59 -3.35 0.57
CA MET A 63 13.04 -3.16 -0.81
C MET A 63 13.09 -1.66 -1.12
N GLN A 64 14.24 -1.18 -1.59
CA GLN A 64 14.39 0.19 -2.04
C GLN A 64 13.94 0.28 -3.51
N LEU A 65 12.75 0.83 -3.72
CA LEU A 65 12.20 1.05 -5.05
C LEU A 65 12.30 2.54 -5.42
N PRO A 66 12.67 2.87 -6.67
CA PRO A 66 12.45 4.20 -7.21
C PRO A 66 10.99 4.64 -7.03
N LYS A 67 10.75 5.93 -6.74
CA LYS A 67 9.41 6.44 -6.40
C LYS A 67 8.37 6.21 -7.49
N ASP A 68 8.78 6.32 -8.75
CA ASP A 68 7.96 6.08 -9.94
C ASP A 68 7.61 4.59 -10.09
N VAL A 69 8.56 3.69 -9.83
CA VAL A 69 8.33 2.24 -9.82
C VAL A 69 7.35 1.85 -8.71
N ASP A 70 7.57 2.34 -7.48
CA ASP A 70 6.66 2.11 -6.36
C ASP A 70 5.23 2.62 -6.68
N ALA A 71 5.10 3.84 -7.20
CA ALA A 71 3.81 4.41 -7.58
C ALA A 71 3.13 3.61 -8.70
N GLY A 72 3.87 3.20 -9.72
CA GLY A 72 3.36 2.38 -10.83
C GLY A 72 2.87 1.02 -10.36
N CYS A 73 3.69 0.31 -9.60
CA CYS A 73 3.32 -0.98 -9.01
C CYS A 73 2.13 -0.85 -8.06
N ALA A 74 2.08 0.22 -7.26
CA ALA A 74 0.95 0.47 -6.37
C ALA A 74 -0.34 0.76 -7.13
N ALA A 75 -0.29 1.49 -8.25
CA ALA A 75 -1.45 1.74 -9.10
C ALA A 75 -1.99 0.43 -9.69
N THR A 76 -1.12 -0.44 -10.21
CA THR A 76 -1.52 -1.78 -10.70
C THR A 76 -2.10 -2.64 -9.59
N ALA A 77 -1.47 -2.67 -8.42
CA ALA A 77 -1.94 -3.41 -7.24
C ALA A 77 -3.28 -2.90 -6.70
N SER A 78 -3.67 -1.67 -7.03
CA SER A 78 -4.93 -1.06 -6.59
C SER A 78 -6.16 -1.50 -7.38
N MET A 79 -5.99 -2.24 -8.49
CA MET A 79 -7.10 -2.80 -9.28
C MET A 79 -8.13 -1.75 -9.75
N GLY A 80 -7.68 -0.53 -10.04
CA GLY A 80 -8.55 0.58 -10.42
C GLY A 80 -9.20 1.33 -9.26
N ASP A 81 -9.04 0.90 -8.00
CA ASP A 81 -9.49 1.62 -6.81
C ASP A 81 -8.31 2.00 -5.90
N PRO A 82 -7.71 3.19 -6.10
CA PRO A 82 -6.54 3.63 -5.36
C PRO A 82 -6.84 4.01 -3.90
N VAL A 83 -8.10 3.90 -3.45
CA VAL A 83 -8.53 4.32 -2.10
C VAL A 83 -8.89 3.11 -1.24
N ARG A 84 -9.58 2.12 -1.80
CA ARG A 84 -10.15 1.01 -1.03
C ARG A 84 -9.37 -0.28 -1.10
N PHE A 85 -8.78 -0.60 -2.26
CA PHE A 85 -8.22 -1.93 -2.50
C PHE A 85 -6.74 -1.88 -2.82
N PHE A 86 -5.98 -2.86 -2.35
CA PHE A 86 -4.57 -3.01 -2.66
C PHE A 86 -4.20 -4.49 -2.53
N SER A 87 -3.50 -5.07 -3.50
CA SER A 87 -2.94 -6.42 -3.37
C SER A 87 -1.41 -6.37 -3.26
N TRP A 88 -0.90 -6.74 -2.08
CA TRP A 88 0.53 -6.95 -1.84
C TRP A 88 1.11 -8.01 -2.78
N SER A 89 0.35 -9.06 -3.10
CA SER A 89 0.80 -10.10 -4.03
C SER A 89 1.07 -9.53 -5.42
N ARG A 90 0.17 -8.68 -5.93
CA ARG A 90 0.36 -7.97 -7.20
C ARG A 90 1.49 -6.94 -7.15
N PHE A 91 1.59 -6.21 -6.04
CA PHE A 91 2.68 -5.26 -5.84
C PHE A 91 4.03 -5.99 -5.83
N ALA A 92 4.15 -7.11 -5.13
CA ALA A 92 5.37 -7.90 -5.04
C ALA A 92 5.82 -8.41 -6.40
N LEU A 93 4.91 -8.96 -7.20
CA LEU A 93 5.24 -9.41 -8.56
C LEU A 93 5.77 -8.26 -9.46
N CYS A 94 5.23 -7.06 -9.30
CA CYS A 94 5.70 -5.88 -10.03
C CYS A 94 7.05 -5.39 -9.52
N ALA A 95 7.17 -5.24 -8.20
CA ALA A 95 8.37 -4.76 -7.53
C ALA A 95 9.56 -5.69 -7.75
N GLU A 96 9.40 -7.00 -7.58
CA GLU A 96 10.48 -7.99 -7.77
C GLU A 96 10.98 -8.03 -9.22
N ARG A 97 10.12 -7.74 -10.20
CA ARG A 97 10.50 -7.67 -11.61
C ARG A 97 11.26 -6.39 -11.97
N LEU A 98 11.00 -5.30 -11.23
CA LEU A 98 11.53 -3.97 -11.52
C LEU A 98 12.58 -3.51 -10.51
N ALA A 99 12.83 -4.28 -9.46
CA ALA A 99 13.81 -3.97 -8.45
C ALA A 99 15.22 -3.97 -9.07
N PRO A 100 16.04 -2.95 -8.79
CA PRO A 100 17.44 -3.01 -9.16
C PRO A 100 18.13 -4.19 -8.44
N PRO A 101 19.18 -4.78 -9.04
CA PRO A 101 19.96 -5.80 -8.36
C PRO A 101 20.49 -5.25 -7.02
N PRO A 102 20.66 -6.10 -5.99
CA PRO A 102 21.24 -5.64 -4.73
C PRO A 102 22.64 -5.06 -5.00
N ASP A 103 22.93 -3.90 -4.42
CA ASP A 103 24.28 -3.33 -4.46
C ASP A 103 25.25 -4.34 -3.83
N GLU A 104 26.28 -4.75 -4.57
CA GLU A 104 27.34 -5.61 -4.05
C GLU A 104 28.11 -4.89 -2.93
N PRO A 105 28.47 -5.59 -1.84
CA PRO A 105 29.14 -5.01 -0.67
C PRO A 105 30.58 -4.54 -0.94
#